data_AF-A0A538PYB1-F1
#
_entry.id   AF-A0A538PYB1-F1
#
_cell.length_a   1.000
_cell.length_b   1.000
_cell.length_c   1.000
_cell.angle_alpha   90.00
_cell.angle_beta   90.00
_cell.angle_gamma   90.00
#
_symmetry.space_group_name_H-M   'P 1'
#
loop_
_entity.id
_entity.type
_entity.pdbx_description
1 polymer ?
#
loop_
_entity_poly.entity_id
_entity_poly.type
_entity_poly.pdbx_seq_one_letter_code
_entity_poly.pdbx_strand_id
1 'polypeptide(L)'
;MNHQVHLYQIDRDAKPTDPPRPTGGFEVAADTLDGARAAAIARLTSEGRTVRSLSFLAGGGLVVVVTQPAPAPAVAQVGRARRGGR
;
A
#
# COMPACT_ATOMS: atom_id res chain seq x y z
N MET A 1 8.78 18.40 -11.42
CA MET A 1 9.89 18.25 -10.45
C MET A 1 9.96 16.81 -9.97
N ASN A 2 11.11 16.31 -9.51
CA ASN A 2 11.19 14.94 -8.97
C ASN A 2 11.02 14.98 -7.44
N HIS A 3 10.09 14.17 -6.94
CA HIS A 3 9.83 13.99 -5.52
C HIS A 3 10.26 12.59 -5.09
N GLN A 4 11.12 12.52 -4.07
CA GLN A 4 11.59 11.25 -3.52
C GLN A 4 10.52 10.68 -2.58
N VAL A 5 10.08 9.44 -2.83
CA VAL A 5 9.11 8.72 -2.02
C VAL A 5 9.83 7.65 -1.19
N HIS A 6 9.71 7.72 0.12
CA HIS A 6 10.20 6.72 1.07
C HIS A 6 9.03 5.83 1.50
N LEU A 7 9.19 4.51 1.31
CA LEU A 7 8.18 3.52 1.66
C LEU A 7 8.52 2.84 2.98
N TYR A 8 7.53 2.85 3.86
CA TYR A 8 7.56 2.08 5.10
C TYR A 8 6.37 1.12 5.12
N GLN A 9 6.61 -0.12 5.48
CA GLN A 9 5.57 -1.12 5.67
C GLN A 9 5.30 -1.30 7.16
N ILE A 10 4.02 -1.34 7.51
CA ILE A 10 3.57 -1.80 8.81
C ILE A 10 2.75 -3.08 8.58
N ASP A 11 3.10 -4.13 9.29
CA ASP A 11 2.31 -5.37 9.27
C ASP A 11 0.94 -5.12 9.89
N ARG A 12 -0.10 -5.80 9.42
CA ARG A 12 -1.47 -5.58 9.88
C ARG A 12 -1.61 -5.71 11.40
N ASP A 13 -0.90 -6.70 11.95
CA ASP A 13 -0.96 -7.06 13.37
C ASP A 13 0.15 -6.37 14.19
N ALA A 14 0.87 -5.42 13.58
CA ALA A 14 1.87 -4.64 14.27
C ALA A 14 1.22 -3.76 15.34
N LYS A 15 1.82 -3.75 16.52
CA LYS A 15 1.41 -2.90 17.64
C LYS A 15 1.68 -1.43 17.29
N PRO A 16 0.97 -0.48 17.92
CA PRO A 16 1.25 0.95 17.73
C PRO A 16 2.69 1.36 18.06
N THR A 17 3.38 0.58 18.90
CA THR A 17 4.77 0.78 19.29
C THR A 17 5.78 0.18 18.32
N ASP A 18 5.32 -0.68 17.39
CA ASP A 18 6.23 -1.36 16.48
C ASP A 18 6.70 -0.39 15.40
N PRO A 19 8.02 -0.28 15.17
CA PRO A 19 8.55 0.63 14.19
C PRO A 19 8.14 0.20 12.77
N PRO A 20 7.76 1.15 11.91
CA PRO A 20 7.55 0.87 10.50
C PRO A 20 8.83 0.32 9.85
N ARG A 21 8.71 -0.73 9.05
CA ARG A 21 9.87 -1.34 8.37
C ARG A 21 10.16 -0.60 7.06
N PRO A 22 11.36 -0.04 6.86
CA PRO A 22 11.71 0.56 5.58
C PRO A 22 11.70 -0.52 4.50
N THR A 23 10.86 -0.33 3.48
CA THR A 23 10.67 -1.30 2.39
C THR A 23 11.29 -0.84 1.08
N GLY A 24 11.80 0.39 1.05
CA GLY A 24 12.47 0.99 -0.09
C GLY A 24 11.95 2.39 -0.38
N GLY A 25 12.08 2.81 -1.63
CA GLY A 25 11.59 4.10 -2.10
C GLY A 25 11.65 4.19 -3.61
N PHE A 26 10.98 5.19 -4.17
CA PHE A 26 10.98 5.48 -5.59
C PHE A 26 10.84 6.99 -5.84
N GLU A 27 11.19 7.45 -7.03
CA GLU A 27 10.95 8.83 -7.43
C GLU A 27 9.65 8.97 -8.21
N VAL A 28 8.99 10.11 -8.03
CA VAL A 28 7.79 10.51 -8.76
C VAL A 28 8.04 11.86 -9.39
N ALA A 29 7.83 11.96 -10.70
CA ALA A 29 7.81 13.23 -11.40
C ALA A 29 6.42 13.86 -11.26
N ALA A 30 6.34 15.01 -10.59
CA ALA A 30 5.12 15.81 -10.49
C ALA A 30 5.46 17.30 -10.37
N ASP A 31 4.55 18.16 -10.80
CA ASP A 31 4.75 19.61 -10.72
C ASP A 31 4.24 20.22 -9.42
N THR A 32 3.42 19.46 -8.68
CA THR A 32 2.85 19.85 -7.39
C THR A 32 2.97 18.72 -6.38
N LEU A 33 2.97 19.08 -5.09
CA LEU A 33 2.96 18.12 -3.98
C LEU A 33 1.73 17.21 -4.01
N ASP A 34 0.56 17.75 -4.37
CA ASP A 34 -0.66 16.96 -4.54
C ASP A 34 -0.57 16.01 -5.74
N GLY A 35 0.06 16.43 -6.83
CA GLY A 35 0.37 15.55 -7.96
C GLY A 35 1.29 14.39 -7.56
N ALA A 36 2.33 14.68 -6.76
CA ALA A 36 3.24 13.67 -6.24
C ALA A 36 2.51 12.67 -5.33
N ARG A 37 1.61 13.15 -4.47
CA ARG A 37 0.73 12.33 -3.63
C ARG A 37 -0.15 11.41 -4.49
N ALA A 38 -0.86 11.96 -5.46
CA ALA A 38 -1.78 11.19 -6.30
C ALA A 38 -1.03 10.11 -7.09
N ALA A 39 0.12 10.43 -7.68
CA ALA A 39 0.93 9.49 -8.42
C ALA A 39 1.55 8.40 -7.53
N ALA A 40 2.00 8.75 -6.31
CA ALA A 40 2.48 7.76 -5.34
C ALA A 40 1.36 6.79 -4.91
N ILE A 41 0.16 7.29 -4.64
CA ILE A 41 -1.00 6.45 -4.28
C ILE A 41 -1.40 5.54 -5.45
N ALA A 42 -1.48 6.08 -6.66
CA ALA A 42 -1.85 5.33 -7.86
C ALA A 42 -0.88 4.15 -8.11
N ARG A 43 0.43 4.41 -7.99
CA ARG A 43 1.46 3.37 -8.12
C ARG A 43 1.38 2.31 -7.02
N LEU A 44 1.22 2.72 -5.76
CA LEU A 44 1.13 1.76 -4.66
C LEU A 44 -0.14 0.91 -4.77
N THR A 45 -1.24 1.51 -5.24
CA THR A 45 -2.49 0.80 -5.49
C THR A 45 -2.35 -0.22 -6.62
N SER A 46 -1.63 0.10 -7.71
CA SER A 46 -1.38 -0.86 -8.80
C SER A 46 -0.44 -2.00 -8.39
N GLU A 47 0.46 -1.77 -7.42
CA GLU A 47 1.27 -2.80 -6.77
C GLU A 47 0.49 -3.63 -5.74
N GLY A 48 -0.81 -3.35 -5.55
CA GLY A 48 -1.67 -4.03 -4.57
C GLY A 48 -1.38 -3.64 -3.13
N ARG A 49 -0.60 -2.58 -2.87
CA ARG A 49 -0.30 -2.10 -1.52
C ARG A 49 -1.35 -1.10 -1.07
N THR A 50 -1.82 -1.21 0.16
CA THR A 50 -2.78 -0.26 0.73
C THR A 50 -2.04 0.86 1.45
N VAL A 51 -2.31 2.12 1.08
CA VAL A 51 -1.74 3.28 1.75
C VAL A 51 -2.48 3.54 3.07
N ARG A 52 -1.76 3.48 4.19
CA ARG A 52 -2.30 3.74 5.54
C ARG A 52 -2.10 5.19 5.95
N SER A 53 -0.93 5.76 5.67
CA SER A 53 -0.64 7.17 5.92
C SER A 53 0.36 7.73 4.92
N LEU A 54 0.32 9.04 4.72
CA LEU A 54 1.19 9.76 3.80
C LEU A 54 1.52 11.13 4.39
N SER A 55 2.81 11.46 4.41
CA SER A 55 3.33 12.70 4.97
C SER A 55 4.38 13.32 4.07
N PHE A 56 4.47 14.65 4.06
CA PHE A 56 5.48 15.39 3.32
C PHE A 56 6.64 15.75 4.23
N LEU A 57 7.86 15.60 3.72
CA LEU A 57 9.08 16.09 4.36
C LEU A 57 9.29 17.56 3.98
N ALA A 58 9.89 18.33 4.89
CA ALA A 58 10.18 19.74 4.68
C ALA A 58 11.06 20.03 3.45
N GLY A 59 11.80 19.03 2.95
CA GLY A 59 12.61 19.12 1.72
C GLY A 59 11.90 18.68 0.43
N GLY A 60 10.57 18.46 0.44
CA GLY A 60 9.82 18.06 -0.75
C GLY A 60 9.79 16.56 -1.04
N GLY A 61 10.29 15.73 -0.12
CA GLY A 61 10.12 14.28 -0.15
C GLY A 61 8.76 13.83 0.40
N LEU A 62 8.34 12.63 0.02
CA LEU A 62 7.14 11.95 0.52
C LEU A 62 7.55 10.78 1.41
N VAL A 63 6.84 10.59 2.51
CA VAL A 63 6.88 9.36 3.30
C VAL A 63 5.52 8.71 3.18
N VAL A 64 5.50 7.46 2.73
CA VAL A 64 4.27 6.67 2.60
C VAL A 64 4.38 5.42 3.44
N VAL A 65 3.40 5.25 4.32
CA VAL A 65 3.24 4.03 5.11
C VAL A 65 2.19 3.17 4.43
N VAL A 66 2.58 1.95 4.09
CA VAL A 66 1.73 0.96 3.45
C VAL A 66 1.48 -0.24 4.36
N THR A 67 0.37 -0.91 4.15
CA THR A 67 0.04 -2.21 4.74
C THR A 67 -0.11 -3.24 3.62
N GLN A 68 0.22 -4.50 3.88
CA GLN A 68 -0.08 -5.58 2.95
C GLN A 68 -1.60 -5.64 2.69
N PRO A 69 -2.03 -5.90 1.44
CA PRO A 69 -3.44 -6.12 1.15
C PRO A 69 -3.94 -7.31 1.97
N ALA A 70 -5.21 -7.26 2.38
CA ALA A 70 -5.87 -8.44 2.93
C ALA A 70 -5.68 -9.61 1.92
N PRO A 71 -5.37 -10.84 2.38
CA PRO A 71 -5.46 -11.98 1.48
C PRO A 71 -6.85 -11.92 0.87
N ALA A 72 -6.91 -11.94 -0.47
CA ALA A 72 -8.18 -12.03 -1.18
C ALA A 72 -9.01 -13.10 -0.44
N PRO A 73 -10.28 -12.83 -0.08
CA PRO A 73 -11.08 -13.81 0.63
C PRO A 73 -10.93 -15.09 -0.16
N ALA A 74 -10.33 -16.11 0.45
CA ALA A 74 -10.13 -17.39 -0.18
C ALA A 74 -11.50 -17.74 -0.72
N VAL A 75 -11.65 -17.64 -2.04
CA VAL A 75 -12.91 -17.94 -2.72
C VAL A 75 -13.22 -19.32 -2.21
N ALA A 76 -14.21 -19.39 -1.31
CA ALA A 76 -14.67 -20.63 -0.75
C ALA A 76 -14.91 -21.47 -1.98
N GLN A 77 -14.08 -22.49 -2.18
CA GLN A 77 -14.32 -23.46 -3.22
C GLN A 77 -15.70 -23.97 -2.85
N VAL A 78 -16.71 -23.49 -3.59
CA VAL A 78 -18.06 -23.99 -3.56
C VAL A 78 -17.89 -25.40 -4.09
N GLY A 79 -17.60 -26.30 -3.14
CA GLY A 79 -17.68 -27.72 -3.31
C GLY A 79 -19.12 -27.99 -3.66
N ARG A 80 -19.39 -27.94 -4.96
CA ARG A 80 -20.62 -28.35 -5.62
C ARG A 80 -20.69 -29.87 -5.47
N ALA A 81 -20.84 -30.35 -4.23
CA ALA A 81 -21.17 -31.73 -3.96
C ALA A 81 -22.62 -31.89 -4.42
N ARG A 82 -22.72 -32.51 -5.59
CA ARG A 82 -23.94 -32.77 -6.32
C ARG A 82 -24.98 -33.39 -5.38
N ARG A 83 -26.07 -32.64 -5.19
CA ARG A 83 -27.37 -33.20 -4.83
C ARG A 83 -27.81 -34.09 -5.99
N GLY A 84 -27.79 -35.39 -5.77
CA GLY A 84 -28.31 -36.42 -6.66
C GLY A 84 -27.91 -37.77 -6.07
N GLY A 85 -28.79 -38.68 -5.71
CA GLY A 85 -30.22 -38.74 -5.91
C GLY A 85 -30.59 -40.21 -5.79
N ARG A 86 -31.63 -40.49 -5.00
CA ARG A 86 -32.33 -41.77 -4.86
C ARG A 86 -31.64 -42.86 -4.05
#